data_AF-A0A6I9WR33-F1
#
_entry.id   AF-A0A6I9WR33-F1
#
_cell.length_a   1.000
_cell.length_b   1.000
_cell.length_c   1.000
_cell.angle_alpha   90.00
_cell.angle_beta   90.00
_cell.angle_gamma   90.00
#
_symmetry.space_group_name_H-M   'P 1'
#
loop_
_entity.id
_entity.type
_entity.pdbx_description
1 polymer ?
#
loop_
_entity_poly.entity_id
_entity_poly.type
_entity_poly.pdbx_seq_one_letter_code
_entity_poly.pdbx_strand_id
1 'polypeptide(L)'
;MTVYDEVTKNISFLFFKDGSITLHVILPGFVPGQWIEAILNLNNTSSAYVQKICAKLQQSLEFHASSKKMTVMEIVAATQNIGPFKKDDIIIRYVYIFRQSHFRNWNFAI
;
A
#
# COMPACT_ATOMS: atom_id res chain seq x y z
N MET A 1 11.77 -6.62 -12.13
CA MET A 1 12.07 -6.32 -10.71
C MET A 1 10.78 -6.50 -9.94
N THR A 2 10.73 -7.38 -8.95
CA THR A 2 9.55 -7.62 -8.10
C THR A 2 9.81 -6.96 -6.75
N VAL A 3 8.85 -6.19 -6.26
CA VAL A 3 8.89 -5.53 -4.95
C VAL A 3 8.27 -6.47 -3.93
N TYR A 4 8.99 -6.66 -2.83
CA TYR A 4 8.54 -7.40 -1.66
C TYR A 4 8.51 -6.42 -0.48
N ASP A 5 7.38 -6.38 0.22
CA ASP A 5 7.22 -5.57 1.42
C ASP A 5 6.51 -6.38 2.51
N GLU A 6 6.70 -5.98 3.76
CA GLU A 6 6.12 -6.65 4.92
C GLU A 6 5.66 -5.61 5.95
N VAL A 7 4.43 -5.77 6.42
CA VAL A 7 3.90 -4.99 7.54
C VAL A 7 3.45 -5.95 8.64
N THR A 8 4.05 -5.83 9.82
CA THR A 8 3.69 -6.60 11.01
C THR A 8 3.11 -5.70 12.08
N LYS A 9 1.94 -6.06 12.62
CA LYS A 9 1.27 -5.38 13.72
C LYS A 9 1.07 -6.35 14.88
N ASN A 10 1.72 -6.06 16.01
CA ASN A 10 1.49 -6.80 17.26
C ASN A 10 0.14 -6.40 17.86
N ILE A 11 -0.62 -7.40 18.30
CA ILE A 11 -1.90 -7.25 18.98
C ILE A 11 -1.70 -7.61 20.45
N SER A 12 -2.06 -6.68 21.34
CA SER A 12 -2.01 -6.86 22.78
C SER A 12 -3.28 -6.27 23.38
N PHE A 13 -3.88 -6.98 24.34
CA PHE A 13 -4.99 -6.46 25.12
C PHE A 13 -4.60 -6.46 26.60
N LEU A 14 -4.70 -5.30 27.24
CA LEU A 14 -4.23 -5.06 28.61
C LEU A 14 -2.77 -5.51 28.80
N PHE A 15 -2.54 -6.60 29.53
CA PHE A 15 -1.23 -7.16 29.87
C PHE A 15 -0.87 -8.43 29.08
N PHE A 16 -1.76 -8.91 28.21
CA PHE A 16 -1.56 -10.14 27.45
C PHE A 16 -1.16 -9.80 26.02
N LYS A 17 -0.07 -10.42 25.55
CA LYS A 17 0.29 -10.45 24.13
C LYS A 17 -0.62 -11.46 23.46
N ASP A 18 -1.48 -10.98 22.57
CA ASP A 18 -2.49 -11.80 21.90
C ASP A 18 -1.97 -12.35 20.56
N GLY A 19 -0.82 -11.89 20.09
CA GLY A 19 -0.17 -12.36 18.86
C GLY A 19 0.18 -11.20 17.93
N SER A 20 0.27 -11.49 16.63
CA SER A 20 0.54 -10.49 15.59
C SER A 20 -0.27 -10.77 14.33
N ILE A 21 -0.45 -9.71 13.54
CA ILE A 21 -0.96 -9.76 12.18
C ILE A 21 0.18 -9.30 11.28
N THR A 22 0.63 -10.18 10.39
CA THR A 22 1.67 -9.91 9.40
C THR A 22 1.06 -9.98 8.01
N LEU A 23 1.36 -8.99 7.18
CA LEU A 23 0.95 -8.93 5.78
C LEU A 23 2.20 -8.81 4.91
N HIS A 24 2.46 -9.83 4.09
CA HIS A 24 3.48 -9.75 3.05
C HIS A 24 2.83 -9.31 1.74
N VAL A 25 3.45 -8.32 1.10
CA VAL A 25 2.96 -7.72 -0.15
C VAL A 25 3.97 -8.02 -1.25
N ILE A 26 3.50 -8.64 -2.33
CA ILE A 26 4.29 -8.93 -3.51
C ILE A 26 3.69 -8.17 -4.68
N LEU A 27 4.51 -7.30 -5.28
CA LEU A 27 4.12 -6.47 -6.42
C LEU A 27 5.14 -6.64 -7.55
N PRO A 28 4.75 -7.06 -8.76
CA PRO A 28 5.66 -7.05 -9.89
C PRO A 28 6.00 -5.62 -10.28
N GLY A 29 7.15 -5.43 -10.91
CA GLY A 29 7.54 -4.14 -11.48
C GLY A 29 6.51 -3.67 -12.50
N PHE A 30 6.32 -2.36 -12.58
CA PHE A 30 5.18 -1.83 -13.31
C PHE A 30 5.42 -0.55 -14.10
N VAL A 31 4.55 -0.32 -15.08
CA VAL A 31 4.45 0.94 -15.84
C VAL A 31 3.06 1.57 -15.66
N PRO A 32 2.94 2.90 -15.71
CA PRO A 32 1.64 3.56 -15.62
C PRO A 32 0.67 3.16 -16.75
N GLY A 33 -0.60 2.99 -16.41
CA GLY A 33 -1.67 2.61 -17.34
C GLY A 33 -1.89 1.10 -17.49
N GLN A 34 -1.31 0.28 -16.61
CA GLN A 34 -1.48 -1.16 -16.66
C GLN A 34 -2.16 -1.71 -15.40
N TRP A 35 -2.76 -2.89 -15.55
CA TRP A 35 -3.18 -3.71 -14.42
C TRP A 35 -2.00 -4.56 -13.95
N ILE A 36 -1.77 -4.59 -12.65
CA ILE A 36 -0.80 -5.48 -12.03
C ILE A 36 -1.46 -6.43 -11.05
N GLU A 37 -0.92 -7.64 -10.97
CA GLU A 37 -1.32 -8.62 -9.97
C GLU A 37 -0.54 -8.36 -8.67
N ALA A 38 -1.26 -7.96 -7.62
CA ALA A 38 -0.76 -7.83 -6.26
C ALA A 38 -1.13 -9.09 -5.47
N ILE A 39 -0.14 -9.69 -4.82
CA ILE A 39 -0.36 -10.84 -3.93
C ILE A 39 -0.15 -10.36 -2.50
N LEU A 40 -1.16 -10.59 -1.65
CA LEU A 40 -1.16 -10.22 -0.24
C LEU A 40 -1.27 -11.50 0.59
N ASN A 41 -0.20 -11.87 1.29
CA ASN A 41 -0.18 -13.03 2.16
C ASN A 41 -0.40 -12.57 3.61
N LEU A 42 -1.56 -12.91 4.15
CA LEU A 42 -1.93 -12.65 5.53
C LEU A 42 -1.50 -13.81 6.41
N ASN A 43 -0.83 -13.50 7.51
CA ASN A 43 -0.59 -14.41 8.63
C ASN A 43 -1.08 -13.72 9.91
N ASN A 44 -2.10 -14.27 10.54
CA ASN A 44 -2.70 -13.75 11.76
C ASN A 44 -2.61 -14.80 12.87
N THR A 45 -1.62 -14.63 13.73
CA THR A 45 -1.46 -15.46 14.94
C THR A 45 -2.37 -15.01 16.08
N SER A 46 -3.00 -13.84 15.96
CA SER A 46 -3.84 -13.27 17.02
C SER A 46 -5.26 -13.85 17.10
N SER A 47 -5.98 -13.52 18.17
CA SER A 47 -7.42 -13.81 18.28
C SER A 47 -8.28 -12.79 17.54
N ALA A 48 -7.71 -11.64 17.18
CA ALA A 48 -8.41 -10.57 16.48
C ALA A 48 -8.80 -10.95 15.05
N TYR A 49 -9.93 -10.42 14.60
CA TYR A 49 -10.46 -10.67 13.27
C TYR A 49 -10.09 -9.54 12.29
N VAL A 50 -9.50 -9.91 11.16
CA VAL A 50 -9.21 -8.95 10.08
C VAL A 50 -10.49 -8.72 9.28
N GLN A 51 -11.04 -7.50 9.32
CA GLN A 51 -12.27 -7.17 8.59
C GLN A 51 -11.99 -6.61 7.19
N LYS A 52 -10.86 -5.92 7.03
CA LYS A 52 -10.52 -5.22 5.81
C LYS A 52 -9.02 -5.17 5.61
N ILE A 53 -8.58 -5.43 4.38
CA ILE A 53 -7.20 -5.22 3.94
C ILE A 53 -7.21 -4.15 2.86
N CYS A 54 -6.39 -3.11 3.02
CA CYS A 54 -6.21 -2.06 2.03
C CYS A 54 -4.75 -2.04 1.59
N ALA A 55 -4.50 -2.00 0.29
CA ALA A 55 -3.18 -1.72 -0.27
C ALA A 55 -3.25 -0.44 -1.09
N LYS A 56 -2.29 0.47 -0.89
CA LYS A 56 -2.17 1.72 -1.62
C LYS A 56 -0.74 1.86 -2.11
N LEU A 57 -0.58 2.13 -3.38
CA LEU A 57 0.69 2.54 -3.96
C LEU A 57 0.71 4.06 -3.99
N GLN A 58 1.67 4.63 -3.28
CA GLN A 58 1.90 6.07 -3.21
C GLN A 58 3.17 6.42 -3.98
N GLN A 59 3.10 7.49 -4.76
CA GLN A 59 4.26 8.11 -5.35
C GLN A 59 4.59 9.39 -4.58
N SER A 60 5.87 9.56 -4.24
CA SER A 60 6.41 10.81 -3.69
C SER A 60 7.25 11.50 -4.76
N LEU A 61 6.93 12.75 -5.06
CA LEU A 61 7.63 13.59 -6.02
C LEU A 61 8.32 14.72 -5.26
N GLU A 62 9.65 14.81 -5.33
CA GLU A 62 10.42 15.92 -4.75
C GLU A 62 10.84 16.89 -5.87
N PHE A 63 10.39 18.13 -5.75
CA PHE A 63 10.75 19.23 -6.64
C PHE A 63 11.78 20.11 -5.96
N HIS A 64 12.88 20.37 -6.66
CA HIS A 64 13.98 21.19 -6.16
C HIS A 64 14.09 22.48 -6.98
N ALA A 65 14.01 23.64 -6.31
CA ALA A 65 14.17 24.95 -6.94
C ALA A 65 15.08 25.83 -6.08
N SER A 66 16.35 25.96 -6.50
CA SER A 66 17.40 26.71 -5.81
C SER A 66 17.51 26.34 -4.32
N SER A 67 16.96 27.17 -3.41
CA SER A 67 16.97 26.95 -1.96
C SER A 67 15.70 26.28 -1.41
N LYS A 68 14.68 26.07 -2.25
CA LYS A 68 13.39 25.51 -1.85
C LYS A 68 13.22 24.08 -2.33
N LYS A 69 12.54 23.30 -1.50
CA LYS A 69 12.12 21.94 -1.80
C LYS A 69 10.61 21.83 -1.60
N MET A 70 9.94 21.11 -2.48
CA MET A 70 8.53 20.79 -2.35
C MET A 70 8.33 19.30 -2.59
N THR A 71 7.61 18.64 -1.69
CA THR A 71 7.27 17.22 -1.82
C THR A 71 5.77 17.08 -2.05
N VAL A 72 5.37 16.36 -3.08
CA VAL A 72 3.97 16.02 -3.38
C VAL A 72 3.80 14.51 -3.29
N MET A 73 2.78 14.06 -2.55
CA MET A 73 2.43 12.65 -2.44
C MET A 73 1.10 12.39 -3.13
N GLU A 74 1.07 11.42 -4.03
CA GLU A 74 -0.14 11.03 -4.77
C GLU A 74 -0.39 9.52 -4.64
N ILE A 75 -1.65 9.13 -4.53
CA ILE A 75 -2.06 7.72 -4.59
C ILE A 75 -2.22 7.34 -6.06
N VAL A 76 -1.34 6.49 -6.57
CA VAL A 76 -1.31 6.08 -7.99
C VAL A 76 -1.95 4.72 -8.23
N ALA A 77 -2.26 3.99 -7.15
CA ALA A 77 -3.05 2.76 -7.20
C ALA A 77 -3.62 2.46 -5.81
N ALA A 78 -4.83 1.90 -5.74
CA ALA A 78 -5.41 1.46 -4.48
C ALA A 78 -6.33 0.26 -4.70
N THR A 79 -6.33 -0.66 -3.75
CA THR A 79 -7.28 -1.77 -3.70
C THR A 79 -7.70 -2.03 -2.26
N GLN A 80 -8.91 -2.54 -2.10
CA GLN A 80 -9.45 -2.89 -0.80
C GLN A 80 -10.22 -4.20 -0.89
N ASN A 81 -10.07 -5.01 0.15
CA ASN A 81 -10.75 -6.28 0.31
C ASN A 81 -11.47 -6.26 1.63
N ILE A 82 -12.75 -6.65 1.60
CA ILE A 82 -13.58 -6.81 2.79
C ILE A 82 -13.68 -8.30 3.04
N GLY A 83 -13.52 -8.70 4.31
CA GLY A 83 -13.52 -10.09 4.75
C GLY A 83 -14.88 -10.79 4.56
N PRO A 84 -14.95 -12.09 4.90
CA PRO A 84 -14.08 -12.77 5.85
C PRO A 84 -12.69 -13.17 5.34
N PHE A 85 -11.64 -13.09 6.19
CA PHE A 85 -10.30 -13.61 5.90
C PHE A 85 -9.95 -14.74 6.87
N LYS A 86 -9.23 -15.75 6.39
CA LYS A 86 -8.66 -16.81 7.24
C LYS A 86 -7.45 -16.27 8.02
N LYS A 87 -7.01 -17.01 9.05
CA LYS A 87 -5.79 -16.66 9.79
C LYS A 87 -4.56 -16.63 8.89
N ASP A 88 -4.43 -17.67 8.06
CA ASP A 88 -3.49 -17.70 6.94
C ASP A 88 -4.29 -17.62 5.65
N ASP A 89 -4.06 -16.58 4.86
CA ASP A 89 -4.81 -16.33 3.63
C ASP A 89 -3.93 -15.74 2.54
N ILE A 90 -4.18 -16.13 1.29
CA ILE A 90 -3.50 -15.59 0.11
C ILE A 90 -4.53 -14.85 -0.72
N ILE A 91 -4.36 -13.54 -0.80
CA ILE A 91 -5.32 -12.66 -1.46
C ILE A 91 -4.68 -12.09 -2.71
N ILE A 92 -5.19 -12.50 -3.86
CA ILE A 92 -4.75 -12.01 -5.18
C ILE A 92 -5.68 -10.89 -5.62
N ARG A 93 -5.11 -9.76 -6.03
CA ARG A 93 -5.85 -8.62 -6.58
C ARG A 93 -5.17 -7.98 -7.75
N TYR A 94 -5.97 -7.66 -8.77
CA TYR A 94 -5.55 -6.79 -9.84
C TYR A 94 -5.74 -5.33 -9.41
N VAL A 95 -4.67 -4.55 -9.51
CA VAL A 95 -4.67 -3.11 -9.22
C VAL A 95 -4.28 -2.37 -10.47
N TYR A 96 -5.07 -1.37 -10.85
CA TYR A 96 -4.75 -0.51 -11.97
C TYR A 96 -3.81 0.61 -11.52
N ILE A 97 -2.72 0.80 -12.25
CA ILE A 97 -1.78 1.90 -12.02
C ILE A 97 -2.22 3.09 -12.87
N PHE A 98 -2.62 4.18 -12.23
CA PHE A 98 -3.05 5.38 -12.94
C PHE A 98 -1.87 6.04 -13.67
N ARG A 99 -2.12 6.59 -14.87
CA ARG A 99 -1.18 7.52 -15.52
C ARG A 99 -1.20 8.85 -14.77
N GLN A 100 -0.04 9.38 -14.47
CA GLN A 100 0.10 10.74 -13.95
C GLN A 100 -0.25 11.77 -15.04
N SER A 101 -1.06 12.76 -14.67
CA SER A 101 -1.24 13.98 -15.43
C SER A 101 -0.56 15.12 -14.66
N HIS A 102 0.75 15.29 -14.87
CA HIS A 102 1.59 16.23 -14.12
C HIS A 102 1.33 17.72 -14.38
N PHE A 103 0.41 18.08 -15.28
CA PHE A 103 0.18 19.48 -15.65
C PHE A 103 -1.28 19.86 -15.44
N ARG A 104 -1.62 20.26 -14.20
CA ARG A 104 -2.76 21.14 -13.95
C ARG A 104 -2.26 22.37 -13.19
N ASN A 105 -2.22 23.50 -13.90
CA ASN A 105 -2.14 24.87 -13.41
C ASN A 105 -1.29 25.11 -12.15
N TRP A 106 0.02 25.16 -12.34
CA TRP A 106 0.94 25.69 -11.33
C TRP A 106 1.17 27.17 -11.61
N ASN A 107 0.49 28.04 -10.86
CA ASN A 107 0.87 29.45 -10.77
C ASN A 107 2.10 29.55 -9.87
N PHE A 108 3.28 29.57 -10.48
CA PHE A 108 4.49 29.98 -9.78
C PHE A 108 4.43 31.50 -9.57
N ALA A 109 4.04 31.93 -8.37
CA ALA A 109 4.33 33.28 -7.94
C ALA A 109 5.84 33.36 -7.66
N ILE A 110 6.55 34.11 -8.51
CA ILE A 110 7.95 34.51 -8.31
C ILE A 110 7.96 35.69 -7.34
#